data_AF-A0A419EJL9-F1
#
_entry.id   AF-A0A419EJL9-F1
#
_cell.length_a   1.000
_cell.length_b   1.000
_cell.length_c   1.000
_cell.angle_alpha   90.00
_cell.angle_beta   90.00
_cell.angle_gamma   90.00
#
_symmetry.space_group_name_H-M   'P 1'
#
loop_
_entity.id
_entity.type
_entity.pdbx_description
1 polymer ?
#
loop_
_entity_poly.entity_id
_entity_poly.type
_entity_poly.pdbx_seq_one_letter_code
_entity_poly.pdbx_strand_id
1 'polypeptide(L)' 'MSIDDAIKKMTDIIKAACAGAEIKVARMSDEEARVSVYAPAGDMQKIKDATFQPAMDMLNSDGMDVQVFVYDKDAPPLKG' A
#
# COMPACT_ATOMS: atom_id res chain seq x y z
N MET A 1 14.83 10.01 1.68
CA MET A 1 13.95 9.48 2.76
C MET A 1 14.42 8.06 3.14
N SER A 2 14.11 7.50 4.32
CA SER A 2 14.36 6.06 4.59
C SER A 2 13.19 5.17 4.17
N ILE A 3 13.41 3.86 3.96
CA ILE A 3 12.30 2.94 3.63
C ILE A 3 11.24 2.87 4.74
N ASP A 4 11.63 3.04 6.01
CA ASP A 4 10.68 3.11 7.14
C ASP A 4 9.77 4.34 7.06
N ASP A 5 10.34 5.49 6.71
CA ASP A 5 9.56 6.71 6.51
C ASP A 5 8.61 6.58 5.32
N ALA A 6 9.07 5.93 4.24
CA ALA A 6 8.27 5.67 3.05
C ALA A 6 7.09 4.75 3.36
N ILE A 7 7.34 3.63 4.06
CA ILE A 7 6.33 2.69 4.54
C ILE A 7 5.31 3.41 5.43
N LYS A 8 5.79 4.23 6.38
CA LYS A 8 4.91 4.97 7.29
C LYS A 8 4.02 5.94 6.53
N LYS A 9 4.60 6.76 5.64
CA LYS A 9 3.85 7.71 4.81
C LYS A 9 2.80 6.99 3.95
N MET A 10 3.16 5.86 3.35
CA MET A 10 2.20 5.06 2.56
C MET A 10 1.08 4.50 3.43
N THR A 11 1.41 4.00 4.63
CA THR A 11 0.45 3.49 5.60
C THR A 11 -0.55 4.57 6.03
N ASP A 12 -0.07 5.79 6.31
CA ASP A 12 -0.91 6.92 6.70
C ASP A 12 -1.88 7.31 5.58
N ILE A 13 -1.42 7.34 4.32
CA ILE A 13 -2.25 7.60 3.14
C ILE A 13 -3.34 6.53 3.00
N ILE A 14 -2.97 5.25 3.12
CA ILE A 14 -3.94 4.14 3.03
C ILE A 14 -4.99 4.24 4.13
N LYS A 15 -4.58 4.53 5.37
CA LYS A 15 -5.50 4.68 6.51
C LYS A 15 -6.41 5.89 6.39
N ALA A 16 -5.95 6.98 5.79
CA ALA A 16 -6.79 8.14 5.49
C ALA A 16 -7.85 7.80 4.41
N ALA A 17 -7.50 7.00 3.41
CA ALA A 17 -8.43 6.55 2.37
C ALA A 17 -9.43 5.50 2.87
N CYS A 18 -8.99 4.59 3.75
CA CYS A 18 -9.81 3.54 4.33
C CYS A 18 -9.32 3.19 5.75
N ALA A 19 -9.99 3.73 6.77
CA ALA A 19 -9.62 3.50 8.17
C ALA A 19 -9.66 2.00 8.57
N GLY A 20 -10.61 1.26 7.97
CA GLY A 20 -10.81 -0.17 8.19
C GLY A 20 -9.90 -1.10 7.38
N ALA A 21 -8.96 -0.57 6.59
CA ALA A 21 -8.03 -1.40 5.83
C ALA A 21 -7.04 -2.13 6.76
N GLU A 22 -6.84 -3.42 6.53
CA GLU A 22 -5.76 -4.17 7.17
C GLU A 22 -4.50 -4.09 6.31
N ILE A 23 -3.36 -3.77 6.91
CA ILE A 23 -2.12 -3.50 6.19
C ILE A 23 -1.06 -4.50 6.68
N LYS A 24 -0.45 -5.22 5.73
CA LYS A 24 0.70 -6.09 5.97
C LYS A 24 1.88 -5.59 5.16
N VAL A 25 2.98 -5.31 5.83
CA VAL A 25 4.21 -4.81 5.18
C VAL A 25 5.26 -5.89 5.21
N ALA A 26 5.91 -6.10 4.06
CA ALA A 26 7.12 -6.90 3.94
C ALA A 26 8.22 -6.01 3.39
N ARG A 27 9.25 -5.75 4.20
CA ARG A 27 10.47 -5.10 3.72
C ARG A 27 11.26 -6.10 2.90
N MET A 28 11.66 -5.69 1.69
CA MET A 28 12.48 -6.51 0.79
C MET A 28 13.95 -6.09 0.84
N SER A 29 14.21 -4.79 0.94
CA SER A 29 15.56 -4.22 1.05
C SER A 29 15.52 -2.87 1.79
N ASP A 30 16.62 -2.14 1.80
CA ASP A 30 16.68 -0.77 2.32
C ASP A 30 16.03 0.28 1.40
N GLU A 31 15.62 -0.12 0.19
CA GLU A 31 14.99 0.73 -0.82
C GLU A 31 13.63 0.18 -1.31
N GLU A 32 13.30 -1.08 -1.01
CA GLU A 32 12.09 -1.73 -1.52
C GLU A 32 11.22 -2.31 -0.38
N ALA A 33 9.91 -2.04 -0.47
CA ALA A 33 8.92 -2.62 0.42
C ALA A 33 7.62 -2.96 -0.31
N ARG A 34 7.02 -4.08 0.10
CA ARG A 34 5.69 -4.50 -0.36
C ARG A 34 4.66 -4.25 0.72
N VAL A 35 3.59 -3.54 0.37
CA VAL A 35 2.45 -3.24 1.23
C VAL A 35 1.22 -3.97 0.69
N SER A 36 0.79 -5.02 1.38
CA SER A 36 -0.47 -5.71 1.10
C SER A 36 -1.58 -5.08 1.92
N VAL A 37 -2.61 -4.58 1.24
CA VAL A 37 -3.76 -3.89 1.85
C VAL A 37 -5.01 -4.71 1.60
N TYR A 38 -5.69 -5.11 2.66
CA TYR A 38 -6.98 -5.79 2.60
C TYR A 38 -8.06 -4.80 2.99
N ALA A 39 -8.96 -4.50 2.05
CA ALA A 39 -9.98 -3.47 2.23
C ALA A 39 -11.34 -3.96 1.72
N PRO A 40 -12.46 -3.37 2.17
CA PRO A 40 -13.76 -3.61 1.55
C PRO A 40 -13.72 -3.29 0.05
N ALA A 41 -14.41 -4.07 -0.77
CA ALA A 41 -14.47 -3.88 -2.23
C ALA A 41 -14.77 -2.42 -2.66
N GLY A 42 -15.66 -1.74 -1.93
CA GLY A 42 -16.07 -0.35 -2.21
C GLY A 42 -14.98 0.72 -1.98
N ASP A 43 -13.91 0.38 -1.26
CA ASP A 43 -12.81 1.30 -0.95
C ASP A 43 -11.52 0.97 -1.71
N MET A 44 -11.44 -0.18 -2.40
CA MET A 44 -10.22 -0.62 -3.09
C MET A 44 -9.72 0.39 -4.12
N GLN A 45 -10.62 0.94 -4.94
CA GLN A 45 -10.23 1.92 -5.96
C GLN A 45 -9.73 3.22 -5.31
N LYS A 46 -10.36 3.67 -4.23
CA LYS A 46 -9.92 4.87 -3.49
C LYS A 46 -8.50 4.71 -2.96
N ILE A 47 -8.15 3.52 -2.45
CA ILE A 47 -6.80 3.23 -1.97
C ILE A 47 -5.81 3.24 -3.13
N LYS A 48 -6.14 2.61 -4.27
CA LYS A 48 -5.28 2.62 -5.46
C LYS A 48 -5.03 4.04 -5.96
N ASP A 49 -6.07 4.86 -6.09
CA ASP A 49 -5.96 6.24 -6.56
C ASP A 49 -5.13 7.10 -5.59
N ALA A 50 -5.35 6.92 -4.27
CA ALA A 50 -4.63 7.67 -3.25
C ALA A 50 -3.14 7.29 -3.15
N THR A 51 -2.77 6.06 -3.52
CA THR A 51 -1.40 5.53 -3.34
C THR A 51 -0.56 5.55 -4.61
N PHE A 52 -1.18 5.58 -5.79
CA PHE A 52 -0.48 5.52 -7.07
C PHE A 52 0.56 6.64 -7.24
N GLN A 53 0.13 7.91 -7.18
CA GLN A 53 1.06 9.03 -7.37
C GLN A 53 2.12 9.11 -6.25
N PRO A 54 1.77 8.97 -4.96
CA PRO A 54 2.78 8.93 -3.91
C PRO A 54 3.82 7.82 -4.09
N ALA A 55 3.44 6.63 -4.55
CA ALA A 55 4.39 5.55 -4.82
C ALA A 55 5.34 5.91 -5.96
N MET A 56 4.82 6.50 -7.05
CA MET A 56 5.63 6.97 -8.17
C MET A 56 6.57 8.11 -7.75
N ASP A 57 6.11 9.04 -6.92
CA ASP A 57 6.93 10.16 -6.44
C ASP A 57 8.10 9.67 -5.58
N MET A 58 7.86 8.69 -4.70
CA MET A 58 8.89 8.05 -3.88
C MET A 58 9.94 7.34 -4.74
N LEU A 59 9.49 6.60 -5.76
CA LEU A 59 10.38 5.91 -6.69
C LEU A 59 11.25 6.90 -7.46
N ASN A 60 10.65 7.94 -8.02
CA ASN A 60 11.34 8.88 -8.90
C ASN A 60 12.24 9.88 -8.14
N SER A 61 11.87 10.26 -6.92
CA SER A 61 12.57 11.32 -6.17
C SER A 61 13.56 10.78 -5.15
N ASP A 62 13.21 9.68 -4.49
CA ASP A 62 13.98 9.12 -3.37
C ASP A 62 14.58 7.74 -3.69
N GLY A 63 14.26 7.14 -4.85
CA GLY A 63 14.68 5.77 -5.20
C GLY A 63 13.97 4.68 -4.38
N MET A 64 12.87 5.03 -3.70
CA MET A 64 12.16 4.12 -2.79
C MET A 64 11.01 3.43 -3.53
N ASP A 65 11.12 2.13 -3.74
CA ASP A 65 10.10 1.31 -4.38
C ASP A 65 9.12 0.74 -3.34
N VAL A 66 8.04 1.49 -3.07
CA VAL A 66 6.95 1.04 -2.20
C VAL A 66 5.77 0.57 -3.04
N GLN A 67 5.64 -0.75 -3.16
CA GLN A 67 4.60 -1.38 -3.97
C GLN A 67 3.34 -1.65 -3.15
N VAL A 68 2.20 -1.10 -3.57
CA VAL A 68 0.90 -1.28 -2.89
C VAL A 68 0.05 -2.29 -3.65
N PHE A 69 -0.31 -3.39 -2.99
CA PHE A 69 -1.23 -4.40 -3.49
C PHE A 69 -2.53 -4.34 -2.71
N VAL A 70 -3.63 -4.06 -3.40
CA VAL A 70 -4.95 -3.95 -2.77
C VAL A 70 -5.77 -5.21 -3.08
N TYR A 71 -6.19 -5.90 -2.03
CA TYR A 71 -7.01 -7.11 -2.05
C TYR A 71 -8.38 -6.83 -1.45
N ASP A 72 -9.40 -7.50 -1.98
CA ASP A 72 -10.72 -7.52 -1.37
C ASP A 72 -10.67 -8.41 -0.12
N LYS A 73 -10.93 -7.83 1.05
CA LYS A 73 -10.94 -8.57 2.32
C LYS A 73 -12.12 -9.52 2.43
N ASP A 74 -13.19 -9.26 1.69
CA ASP A 74 -14.47 -9.98 1.75
C ASP A 74 -14.58 -11.00 0.60
N ALA A 75 -13.57 -11.09 -0.27
CA ALA A 75 -13.56 -12.05 -1.35
C ALA A 75 -13.53 -13.49 -0.78
N PRO A 76 -14.38 -14.39 -1.30
CA PRO A 76 -14.36 -15.79 -0.90
C PRO A 76 -12.98 -16.41 -1.23
N PRO A 77 -12.52 -17.41 -0.46
CA PRO A 77 -11.29 -18.13 -0.76
C PRO A 77 -11.29 -18.59 -2.21
N LEU A 78 -10.17 -18.40 -2.91
CA LEU A 78 -10.01 -18.91 -4.26
C LEU A 78 -10.26 -20.42 -4.22
N LYS A 79 -11.27 -20.88 -4.97
CA LYS A 79 -11.48 -22.32 -5.19
C LYS A 79 -10.29 -22.80 -6.02
N GLY A 80 -9.44 -23.62 -5.41
CA GLY A 80 -8.38 -24.35 -6.09
C GLY A 80 -8.92 -25.41 -7.03
#